data_AF-A0A087UG39-F1
#
_entry.id   AF-A0A087UG39-F1
#
_cell.length_a   1.000
_cell.length_b   1.000
_cell.length_c   1.000
_cell.angle_alpha   90.00
_cell.angle_beta   90.00
_cell.angle_gamma   90.00
#
_symmetry.space_group_name_H-M   'P 1'
#
loop_
_entity.id
_entity.type
_entity.pdbx_description
1 polymer ?
#
loop_
_entity_poly.entity_id
_entity_poly.type
_entity_poly.pdbx_seq_one_letter_code
_entity_poly.pdbx_strand_id
1 'polypeptide(L)'
;MFLIPSDYVTGFGHIWMSVAMGGASIFIIIQLMLIVDFAHAWTDNWLRRVSDGGSRCWFVAMVFCSMVIYTAVIIGIVMIAQNYTRAEGCTTNKIFIGINGCLCLFCSFISVMPCVEKNTGDSRAGLLQSAIISAYVVYLTWSALSSEPNPSGTGVGTQSEKRMEESEFCGPSDVSILSNKEIICYGGVVITFLMVISSTLRT
;
A
#
# COMPACT_ATOMS: atom_id res chain seq x y z
N MET A 1 26.53 -10.54 13.96
CA MET A 1 26.75 -9.09 14.11
C MET A 1 27.63 -8.71 15.32
N PHE A 2 27.95 -9.63 16.23
CA PHE A 2 28.67 -9.33 17.48
C PHE A 2 30.22 -9.25 17.39
N LEU A 3 30.84 -9.50 16.22
CA LEU A 3 32.31 -9.60 16.07
C LEU A 3 32.95 -8.58 15.11
N ILE A 4 32.26 -7.48 14.76
CA ILE A 4 32.81 -6.47 13.83
C ILE A 4 33.53 -5.36 14.61
N PRO A 5 34.83 -5.09 14.36
CA PRO A 5 35.58 -4.00 15.00
C PRO A 5 34.97 -2.62 14.67
N SER A 6 35.03 -1.67 15.61
CA SER A 6 34.36 -0.35 15.50
C SER A 6 34.82 0.50 14.31
N ASP A 7 35.95 0.15 13.70
CA ASP A 7 36.58 0.91 12.62
C ASP A 7 36.00 0.56 11.24
N TYR A 8 35.29 -0.57 11.13
CA TYR A 8 34.71 -1.08 9.88
C TYR A 8 33.17 -1.11 9.87
N VAL A 9 32.52 -0.82 10.99
CA VAL A 9 31.05 -0.82 11.12
C VAL A 9 30.36 0.22 10.24
N THR A 10 31.01 1.36 9.97
CA THR A 10 30.44 2.41 9.08
C THR A 10 30.44 1.96 7.63
N GLY A 11 31.55 1.40 7.13
CA GLY A 11 31.65 0.85 5.78
C GLY A 11 30.77 -0.40 5.58
N PHE A 12 30.79 -1.33 6.54
CA PHE A 12 29.94 -2.51 6.54
C PHE A 12 28.44 -2.14 6.62
N GLY A 13 28.09 -1.16 7.47
CA GLY A 13 26.74 -0.66 7.61
C GLY A 13 26.19 -0.03 6.34
N HIS A 14 26.99 0.77 5.63
CA HIS A 14 26.57 1.39 4.37
C HIS A 14 26.31 0.36 3.25
N ILE A 15 27.16 -0.68 3.16
CA ILE A 15 26.98 -1.79 2.21
C ILE A 15 25.69 -2.54 2.56
N TRP A 16 25.50 -2.87 3.84
CA TRP A 16 24.34 -3.64 4.27
C TRP A 16 23.04 -2.86 4.16
N MET A 17 23.08 -1.54 4.38
CA MET A 17 21.95 -0.64 4.11
C MET A 17 21.57 -0.62 2.63
N SER A 18 22.56 -0.55 1.73
CA SER A 18 22.30 -0.61 0.29
C SER A 18 21.70 -1.96 -0.14
N VAL A 19 22.22 -3.07 0.42
CA VAL A 19 21.68 -4.41 0.18
C VAL A 19 20.26 -4.55 0.74
N ALA A 20 20.01 -4.01 1.95
CA ALA A 20 18.69 -4.03 2.58
C ALA A 20 17.66 -3.19 1.80
N MET A 21 18.05 -2.01 1.30
CA MET A 21 17.17 -1.19 0.45
C MET A 21 16.82 -1.90 -0.86
N GLY A 22 17.82 -2.53 -1.51
CA GLY A 22 17.59 -3.33 -2.73
C GLY A 22 16.69 -4.53 -2.45
N GLY A 23 16.97 -5.27 -1.37
CA GLY A 23 16.17 -6.42 -0.94
C GLY A 23 14.74 -6.05 -0.58
N ALA A 24 14.53 -4.94 0.14
CA ALA A 24 13.20 -4.44 0.49
C ALA A 24 12.40 -4.04 -0.75
N SER A 25 13.04 -3.42 -1.74
CA SER A 25 12.38 -3.04 -2.99
C SER A 25 11.89 -4.26 -3.77
N ILE A 26 12.74 -5.28 -3.90
CA ILE A 26 12.37 -6.54 -4.56
C ILE A 26 11.28 -7.27 -3.76
N PHE A 27 11.39 -7.29 -2.42
CA PHE A 27 10.41 -7.90 -1.55
C PHE A 27 9.01 -7.29 -1.70
N ILE A 28 8.90 -5.96 -1.79
CA ILE A 28 7.63 -5.27 -2.03
C ILE A 28 7.01 -5.69 -3.39
N ILE A 29 7.81 -5.86 -4.44
CA ILE A 29 7.33 -6.31 -5.75
C ILE A 29 6.79 -7.75 -5.66
N ILE A 30 7.54 -8.65 -5.01
CA ILE A 30 7.12 -10.04 -4.80
C ILE A 30 5.83 -10.08 -3.97
N GLN A 31 5.75 -9.26 -2.91
CA GLN A 31 4.56 -9.14 -2.08
C GLN A 31 3.34 -8.68 -2.88
N LEU A 32 3.53 -7.76 -3.83
CA LEU A 32 2.47 -7.29 -4.74
C LEU A 32 1.98 -8.41 -5.67
N MET A 33 2.89 -9.20 -6.26
CA MET A 33 2.53 -10.37 -7.07
C MET A 33 1.75 -11.43 -6.28
N LEU A 34 2.21 -11.76 -5.06
CA LEU A 34 1.54 -12.72 -4.19
C LEU A 34 0.12 -12.27 -3.81
N ILE A 35 -0.09 -10.97 -3.58
CA ILE A 35 -1.41 -10.41 -3.28
C ILE A 35 -2.32 -10.48 -4.50
N VAL A 36 -1.81 -10.19 -5.69
CA VAL A 36 -2.59 -10.29 -6.94
C VAL A 36 -3.04 -11.74 -7.16
N ASP A 37 -2.12 -12.71 -7.04
CA ASP A 37 -2.44 -14.12 -7.17
C ASP A 37 -3.41 -14.59 -6.07
N PHE A 38 -3.23 -14.12 -4.85
CA PHE A 38 -4.16 -14.37 -3.75
C PHE A 38 -5.55 -13.86 -4.08
N ALA A 39 -5.66 -12.58 -4.49
CA ALA A 39 -6.92 -11.92 -4.81
C ALA A 39 -7.64 -12.59 -5.98
N HIS A 40 -6.90 -12.99 -7.03
CA HIS A 40 -7.42 -13.77 -8.15
C HIS A 40 -8.07 -15.05 -7.66
N ALA A 41 -7.31 -15.94 -6.99
CA ALA A 41 -7.93 -17.22 -6.63
C ALA A 41 -8.89 -17.12 -5.44
N TRP A 42 -8.79 -16.10 -4.58
CA TRP A 42 -9.86 -15.81 -3.61
C TRP A 42 -11.17 -15.52 -4.33
N THR A 43 -11.12 -14.68 -5.35
CA THR A 43 -12.26 -14.34 -6.19
C THR A 43 -12.78 -15.56 -6.93
N ASP A 44 -11.91 -16.34 -7.57
CA ASP A 44 -12.32 -17.57 -8.28
C ASP A 44 -12.95 -18.60 -7.34
N ASN A 45 -12.43 -18.75 -6.12
CA ASN A 45 -12.99 -19.65 -5.11
C ASN A 45 -14.42 -19.26 -4.72
N TRP A 46 -14.69 -17.97 -4.55
CA TRP A 46 -16.02 -17.47 -4.27
C TRP A 46 -16.94 -17.56 -5.49
N LEU A 47 -16.43 -17.28 -6.69
CA LEU A 47 -17.18 -17.40 -7.93
C LEU A 47 -17.60 -18.86 -8.19
N ARG A 48 -16.70 -19.83 -7.97
CA ARG A 48 -17.01 -21.26 -8.05
C ARG A 48 -18.15 -21.65 -7.11
N ARG A 49 -18.17 -21.11 -5.88
CA ARG A 49 -19.30 -21.34 -4.94
C ARG A 49 -20.61 -20.76 -5.43
N VAL A 50 -20.58 -19.66 -6.17
CA VAL A 50 -21.78 -19.08 -6.80
C VAL A 50 -22.24 -19.94 -7.98
N SER A 51 -21.31 -20.48 -8.78
CA SER A 51 -21.60 -21.28 -9.98
C SER A 51 -22.06 -22.72 -9.66
N ASP A 52 -21.47 -23.38 -8.66
CA ASP A 52 -21.78 -24.78 -8.27
C ASP A 52 -23.12 -24.94 -7.50
N GLY A 53 -24.09 -24.05 -7.73
CA GLY A 53 -25.43 -24.13 -7.12
C GLY A 53 -25.57 -23.40 -5.78
N GLY A 54 -24.63 -22.51 -5.43
CA GLY A 54 -24.73 -21.66 -4.24
C GLY A 54 -25.91 -20.70 -4.31
N SER A 55 -26.52 -20.42 -3.15
CA SER A 55 -27.61 -19.46 -3.06
C SER A 55 -27.16 -18.06 -3.50
N ARG A 56 -28.12 -17.22 -3.93
CA ARG A 56 -27.90 -15.78 -4.22
C ARG A 56 -27.21 -15.03 -3.07
N CYS A 57 -27.19 -15.59 -1.86
CA CYS A 57 -26.50 -15.04 -0.70
C CYS A 57 -24.98 -14.93 -0.89
N TRP A 58 -24.31 -15.90 -1.54
CA TRP A 58 -22.86 -15.82 -1.78
C TRP A 58 -22.49 -14.69 -2.74
N PHE A 59 -23.35 -14.45 -3.72
CA PHE A 59 -23.22 -13.32 -4.62
C PHE A 59 -23.42 -11.98 -3.90
N VAL A 60 -24.47 -11.86 -3.08
CA VAL A 60 -24.71 -10.65 -2.28
C VAL A 60 -23.54 -10.39 -1.31
N ALA A 61 -23.01 -11.43 -0.69
CA ALA A 61 -21.86 -11.33 0.20
C ALA A 61 -20.59 -10.86 -0.53
N MET A 62 -20.33 -11.34 -1.76
CA MET A 62 -19.23 -10.85 -2.59
C MET A 62 -19.36 -9.35 -2.87
N VAL A 63 -20.52 -8.92 -3.37
CA VAL A 63 -20.76 -7.52 -3.72
C VAL A 63 -20.66 -6.63 -2.47
N PHE A 64 -21.23 -7.08 -1.35
CA PHE A 64 -21.14 -6.36 -0.08
C PHE A 64 -19.69 -6.20 0.39
N CYS A 65 -18.89 -7.27 0.32
CA CYS A 65 -17.47 -7.22 0.67
C CYS A 65 -16.70 -6.22 -0.21
N SER A 66 -16.90 -6.27 -1.54
CA SER A 66 -16.27 -5.33 -2.47
C SER A 66 -16.66 -3.87 -2.16
N MET A 67 -17.93 -3.61 -1.86
CA MET A 67 -18.41 -2.26 -1.53
C MET A 67 -17.76 -1.72 -0.25
N VAL A 68 -17.63 -2.56 0.78
CA VAL A 68 -16.95 -2.19 2.03
C VAL A 68 -15.48 -1.86 1.77
N ILE A 69 -14.78 -2.68 0.99
CA ILE A 69 -13.36 -2.46 0.64
C ILE A 69 -13.21 -1.17 -0.15
N TYR A 70 -14.04 -0.93 -1.18
CA TYR A 70 -13.99 0.32 -1.95
C TYR A 70 -14.28 1.55 -1.10
N THR A 71 -15.22 1.46 -0.16
CA THR A 71 -15.51 2.55 0.77
C THR A 71 -14.29 2.85 1.66
N ALA A 72 -13.63 1.81 2.18
CA ALA A 72 -12.41 1.96 2.98
C ALA A 72 -11.24 2.55 2.15
N VAL A 73 -11.09 2.14 0.89
CA VAL A 73 -10.12 2.71 -0.06
C VAL A 73 -10.34 4.21 -0.24
N ILE A 74 -11.59 4.63 -0.49
CA ILE A 74 -11.92 6.05 -0.68
C ILE A 74 -11.64 6.84 0.59
N ILE A 75 -12.05 6.33 1.76
CA ILE A 75 -11.78 6.98 3.05
C ILE A 75 -10.27 7.10 3.27
N GLY A 76 -9.51 6.04 3.01
CA GLY A 76 -8.05 6.04 3.13
C GLY A 76 -7.39 7.08 2.22
N ILE A 77 -7.80 7.16 0.95
CA ILE A 77 -7.29 8.16 0.00
C ILE A 77 -7.62 9.58 0.48
N VAL A 78 -8.84 9.83 0.97
CA VAL A 78 -9.24 11.14 1.49
C VAL A 78 -8.43 11.52 2.73
N MET A 79 -8.24 10.58 3.67
CA MET A 79 -7.40 10.80 4.85
C MET A 79 -5.94 11.08 4.47
N ILE A 80 -5.37 10.32 3.53
CA ILE A 80 -4.05 10.57 2.95
C ILE A 80 -3.99 11.98 2.38
N ALA A 81 -4.95 12.34 1.54
CA ALA A 81 -4.97 13.64 0.87
C ALA A 81 -5.10 14.80 1.88
N GLN A 82 -5.93 14.67 2.90
CA GLN A 82 -6.08 15.73 3.91
C GLN A 82 -4.85 15.89 4.80
N ASN A 83 -4.18 14.79 5.16
CA ASN A 83 -3.04 14.82 6.07
C ASN A 83 -1.70 15.10 5.38
N TYR A 84 -1.55 14.75 4.09
CA TYR A 84 -0.28 14.79 3.37
C TYR A 84 -0.27 15.68 2.11
N THR A 85 -1.41 16.25 1.69
CA THR A 85 -1.46 17.24 0.59
C THR A 85 -2.09 18.57 1.01
N ARG A 86 -1.34 19.67 0.86
CA ARG A 86 -1.84 21.05 0.89
C ARG A 86 -1.80 21.71 -0.51
N ALA A 87 -2.53 22.81 -0.65
CA ALA A 87 -2.69 23.53 -1.92
C ALA A 87 -1.35 24.09 -2.45
N GLU A 88 -0.50 24.62 -1.55
CA GLU A 88 0.80 25.19 -1.90
C GLU A 88 1.93 24.33 -1.32
N GLY A 89 2.76 23.72 -2.17
CA GLY A 89 3.86 22.83 -1.76
C GLY A 89 3.61 21.31 -1.89
N CYS A 90 4.66 20.54 -1.59
CA CYS A 90 4.71 19.06 -1.52
C CYS A 90 4.43 18.28 -2.81
N THR A 91 5.14 18.64 -3.88
CA THR A 91 5.06 18.02 -5.21
C THR A 91 5.42 16.53 -5.20
N THR A 92 6.36 16.09 -4.36
CA THR A 92 6.77 14.67 -4.27
C THR A 92 5.61 13.77 -3.82
N ASN A 93 4.88 14.20 -2.80
CA ASN A 93 3.71 13.47 -2.28
C ASN A 93 2.56 13.48 -3.28
N LYS A 94 2.35 14.61 -3.99
CA LYS A 94 1.40 14.70 -5.11
C LYS A 94 1.72 13.71 -6.23
N ILE A 95 2.99 13.55 -6.60
CA ILE A 95 3.42 12.59 -7.63
C ILE A 95 3.25 11.15 -7.14
N PHE A 96 3.60 10.85 -5.89
CA PHE A 96 3.50 9.49 -5.34
C PHE A 96 2.04 9.02 -5.22
N ILE A 97 1.17 9.88 -4.70
CA ILE A 97 -0.28 9.65 -4.68
C ILE A 97 -0.82 9.56 -6.11
N GLY A 98 -0.34 10.42 -7.02
CA GLY A 98 -0.75 10.43 -8.43
C GLY A 98 -0.43 9.15 -9.18
N ILE A 99 0.76 8.58 -9.01
CA ILE A 99 1.17 7.32 -9.68
C ILE A 99 0.35 6.14 -9.13
N ASN A 100 0.19 6.03 -7.81
CA ASN A 100 -0.59 4.97 -7.18
C ASN A 100 -2.08 5.08 -7.51
N GLY A 101 -2.62 6.31 -7.53
CA GLY A 101 -3.98 6.60 -7.99
C GLY A 101 -4.16 6.27 -9.48
N CYS A 102 -3.19 6.59 -10.33
CA CYS A 102 -3.22 6.26 -11.75
C CYS A 102 -3.20 4.74 -11.99
N LEU A 103 -2.36 3.99 -11.26
CA LEU A 103 -2.37 2.52 -11.30
C LEU A 103 -3.72 1.95 -10.88
N CYS A 104 -4.31 2.51 -9.82
CA CYS A 104 -5.63 2.11 -9.34
C CYS A 104 -6.73 2.41 -10.38
N LEU A 105 -6.67 3.57 -11.05
CA LEU A 105 -7.58 3.94 -12.13
C LEU A 105 -7.39 3.05 -13.37
N PHE A 106 -6.15 2.74 -13.73
CA PHE A 106 -5.84 1.87 -14.87
C PHE A 106 -6.32 0.43 -14.63
N CYS A 107 -6.13 -0.09 -13.41
CA CYS A 107 -6.63 -1.41 -13.01
C CYS A 107 -8.17 -1.45 -12.96
N SER A 108 -8.79 -0.38 -12.46
CA SER A 108 -10.25 -0.21 -12.50
C SER A 108 -10.77 -0.14 -13.94
N PHE A 109 -10.07 0.59 -14.82
CA PHE A 109 -10.45 0.74 -16.23
C PHE A 109 -10.35 -0.59 -16.99
N ILE A 110 -9.30 -1.39 -16.75
CA ILE A 110 -9.18 -2.75 -17.29
C ILE A 110 -10.31 -3.64 -16.76
N SER A 111 -10.64 -3.54 -15.47
CA SER A 111 -11.71 -4.34 -14.85
C SER A 111 -13.12 -3.95 -15.32
N VAL A 112 -13.33 -2.69 -15.70
CA VAL A 112 -14.62 -2.16 -16.17
C VAL A 112 -14.75 -2.25 -17.69
N MET A 113 -13.67 -2.50 -18.44
CA MET A 113 -13.71 -2.52 -19.90
C MET A 113 -14.62 -3.65 -20.43
N PRO A 114 -15.76 -3.32 -21.06
CA PRO A 114 -16.78 -4.29 -21.49
C PRO A 114 -16.35 -5.16 -22.68
N CYS A 115 -15.16 -4.89 -23.25
CA CYS A 115 -14.56 -5.70 -24.31
C CYS A 115 -14.08 -7.06 -23.77
N VAL A 116 -13.69 -7.14 -22.49
CA VAL A 116 -13.33 -8.39 -21.80
C VAL A 116 -14.59 -9.16 -21.34
N GLU A 117 -15.69 -8.46 -21.05
CA GLU A 117 -16.95 -9.07 -20.59
C GLU A 117 -17.57 -10.05 -21.59
N LYS A 118 -17.43 -9.79 -22.89
CA LYS A 118 -17.99 -10.67 -23.94
C LYS A 118 -17.18 -11.95 -24.16
N ASN A 119 -15.91 -11.98 -23.76
CA ASN A 119 -15.02 -13.12 -24.01
C ASN A 119 -14.85 -14.06 -22.80
N THR A 120 -15.14 -13.63 -21.56
CA THR A 120 -14.79 -14.40 -20.35
C THR A 120 -16.00 -14.83 -19.50
N GLY A 121 -17.22 -14.37 -19.79
CA GLY A 121 -18.46 -14.90 -19.18
C GLY A 121 -18.75 -14.52 -17.72
N ASP A 122 -17.74 -14.11 -16.94
CA ASP A 122 -17.90 -13.77 -15.51
C ASP A 122 -17.21 -12.44 -15.13
N SER A 123 -17.79 -11.33 -15.62
CA SER A 123 -17.40 -9.95 -15.27
C SER A 123 -17.37 -9.65 -13.75
N ARG A 124 -18.09 -10.47 -12.98
CA ARG A 124 -18.33 -10.29 -11.54
C ARG A 124 -17.10 -10.60 -10.69
N ALA A 125 -16.14 -11.38 -11.21
CA ALA A 125 -14.88 -11.65 -10.53
C ALA A 125 -13.97 -10.41 -10.46
N GLY A 126 -13.93 -9.60 -11.52
CA GLY A 126 -13.02 -8.45 -11.59
C GLY A 126 -13.24 -7.40 -10.49
N LEU A 127 -14.47 -7.27 -9.97
CA LEU A 127 -14.83 -6.22 -9.01
C LEU A 127 -14.20 -6.44 -7.62
N LEU A 128 -14.19 -7.67 -7.11
CA LEU A 128 -13.62 -7.98 -5.79
C LEU A 128 -12.09 -7.96 -5.83
N GLN A 129 -11.51 -8.54 -6.87
CA GLN A 129 -10.07 -8.57 -7.06
C GLN A 129 -9.49 -7.16 -7.19
N SER A 130 -10.10 -6.30 -8.02
CA SER A 130 -9.66 -4.90 -8.16
C SER A 130 -9.75 -4.14 -6.84
N ALA A 131 -10.82 -4.32 -6.05
CA ALA A 131 -10.96 -3.68 -4.74
C ALA A 131 -9.81 -4.03 -3.77
N ILE A 132 -9.42 -5.30 -3.71
CA ILE A 132 -8.32 -5.79 -2.84
C ILE A 132 -6.99 -5.19 -3.31
N ILE A 133 -6.72 -5.17 -4.62
CA ILE A 133 -5.50 -4.59 -5.19
C ILE A 133 -5.44 -3.09 -4.88
N SER A 134 -6.53 -2.36 -5.08
CA SER A 134 -6.65 -0.94 -4.76
C SER A 134 -6.38 -0.64 -3.29
N ALA A 135 -6.91 -1.46 -2.37
CA ALA A 135 -6.64 -1.32 -0.93
C ALA A 135 -5.15 -1.49 -0.60
N TYR A 136 -4.48 -2.44 -1.23
CA TYR A 136 -3.04 -2.64 -1.02
C TYR A 136 -2.20 -1.48 -1.59
N VAL A 137 -2.58 -0.95 -2.75
CA VAL A 137 -1.92 0.23 -3.35
C VAL A 137 -2.06 1.45 -2.43
N VAL A 138 -3.24 1.68 -1.86
CA VAL A 138 -3.45 2.77 -0.87
C VAL A 138 -2.61 2.54 0.38
N TYR A 139 -2.51 1.30 0.87
CA TYR A 139 -1.67 0.94 2.00
C TYR A 139 -0.18 1.20 1.74
N LEU A 140 0.34 0.82 0.56
CA LEU A 140 1.72 1.14 0.15
C LEU A 140 1.93 2.66 0.04
N THR A 141 0.93 3.38 -0.46
CA THR A 141 0.94 4.84 -0.56
C THR A 141 1.12 5.49 0.81
N TRP A 142 0.31 5.08 1.78
CA TRP A 142 0.41 5.53 3.17
C TRP A 142 1.75 5.18 3.81
N SER A 143 2.27 3.98 3.52
CA SER A 143 3.54 3.50 4.04
C SER A 143 4.72 4.35 3.56
N ALA A 144 4.74 4.71 2.28
CA ALA A 144 5.79 5.55 1.72
C ALA A 144 5.73 6.98 2.25
N LEU A 145 4.53 7.58 2.32
CA LEU A 145 4.34 8.94 2.86
C LEU A 145 4.74 9.03 4.35
N SER A 146 4.46 7.99 5.13
CA SER A 146 4.87 7.93 6.54
C SER A 146 6.38 7.70 6.74
N SER A 147 7.11 7.39 5.66
CA SER A 147 8.56 7.16 5.70
C SER A 147 9.38 8.42 5.43
N GLU A 148 8.74 9.56 5.13
CA GLU A 148 9.45 10.83 4.97
C GLU A 148 10.09 11.28 6.31
N PRO A 149 11.36 11.72 6.30
CA PRO A 149 12.04 12.17 7.51
C PRO A 149 11.45 13.48 8.01
N ASN A 150 11.03 13.53 9.28
CA ASN A 150 10.58 14.76 9.92
C ASN A 150 11.80 15.68 10.17
N PRO A 151 11.79 16.94 9.70
CA PRO A 151 12.83 17.92 10.01
C PRO A 151 13.02 18.18 11.52
N SER A 152 12.08 17.81 12.40
CA SER A 152 12.19 18.03 13.85
C SER A 152 13.09 17.02 14.59
N GLY A 153 13.64 16.01 13.91
CA GLY A 153 14.53 15.00 14.50
C GLY A 153 16.02 15.39 14.50
N THR A 154 16.44 16.27 15.42
CA THR A 154 17.82 16.52 15.90
C THR A 154 18.95 16.67 14.87
N GLY A 155 19.16 17.91 14.42
CA GLY A 155 20.47 18.45 14.04
C GLY A 155 20.56 19.89 14.57
N VAL A 156 21.22 20.09 15.71
CA VAL A 156 21.46 21.42 16.29
C VAL A 156 22.43 22.20 15.40
N GLY A 157 22.02 23.41 14.99
CA GLY A 157 22.79 24.39 14.21
C GLY A 157 22.20 24.56 12.81
N THR A 158 21.43 25.60 12.48
CA THR A 158 21.73 27.00 12.71
C THR A 158 20.42 27.78 12.66
N GLN A 159 20.14 28.51 13.73
CA GLN A 159 19.25 29.66 13.70
C GLN A 159 19.87 30.68 12.74
N SER A 160 19.34 30.79 11.53
CA SER A 160 19.53 31.96 10.69
C SER A 160 18.17 32.49 10.28
N GLU A 161 17.64 33.23 11.22
CA GLU A 161 16.65 34.28 11.07
C GLU A 161 16.88 35.08 9.77
N LYS A 162 15.98 34.90 8.79
CA LYS A 162 15.52 35.94 7.85
C LYS A 162 14.47 35.40 6.86
N ARG A 163 13.28 36.00 6.98
CA ARG A 163 12.19 36.13 5.99
C ARG A 163 11.19 34.97 5.88
N MET A 164 10.06 35.19 6.55
CA MET A 164 8.72 34.62 6.32
C MET A 164 8.68 33.09 6.29
N GLU A 165 8.67 32.56 7.51
CA GLU A 165 8.39 31.20 7.91
C GLU A 165 7.05 30.68 7.35
N GLU A 166 7.11 29.67 6.50
CA GLU A 166 6.48 28.37 6.73
C GLU A 166 7.22 27.40 5.81
N SER A 167 8.34 26.83 6.27
CA SER A 167 8.85 25.60 5.65
C SER A 167 7.84 24.51 6.00
N GLU A 168 6.78 24.49 5.21
CA GLU A 168 5.51 23.87 5.49
C GLU A 168 5.66 22.35 5.50
N PHE A 169 5.68 21.78 6.70
CA PHE A 169 5.75 20.35 6.92
C PHE A 169 4.43 19.71 6.49
N CYS A 170 4.44 18.97 5.37
CA CYS A 170 3.30 18.19 4.89
C CYS A 170 3.31 16.80 5.53
N GLY A 171 3.05 16.74 6.83
CA GLY A 171 2.94 15.48 7.55
C GLY A 171 2.03 15.59 8.75
N PRO A 172 1.51 14.46 9.24
CA PRO A 172 0.70 14.42 10.45
C PRO A 172 1.58 14.72 11.68
N SER A 173 0.98 15.08 12.82
CA SER A 173 1.71 15.38 14.07
C SER A 173 2.66 14.25 14.52
N ASP A 174 3.69 14.55 15.32
CA ASP A 174 4.71 13.58 15.75
C ASP A 174 4.12 12.31 16.42
N VAL A 175 3.06 12.47 17.21
CA VAL A 175 2.33 11.35 17.86
C VAL A 175 1.68 10.45 16.82
N SER A 176 1.04 11.04 15.82
CA SER A 176 0.45 10.29 14.69
C SER A 176 1.50 9.65 13.80
N ILE A 177 2.70 10.23 13.63
CA ILE A 177 3.79 9.58 12.88
C ILE A 177 4.22 8.29 13.58
N LEU A 178 4.39 8.32 14.91
CA LEU A 178 4.78 7.15 15.67
C LEU A 178 3.70 6.07 15.62
N SER A 179 2.44 6.47 15.80
CA SER A 179 1.29 5.57 15.67
C SER A 179 1.17 4.97 14.27
N ASN A 180 1.37 5.77 13.22
CA ASN A 180 1.35 5.30 11.83
C ASN A 180 2.46 4.28 11.58
N LYS A 181 3.68 4.51 12.08
CA LYS A 181 4.80 3.58 11.95
C LYS A 181 4.51 2.22 12.57
N GLU A 182 3.90 2.21 13.77
CA GLU A 182 3.44 0.97 14.41
C GLU A 182 2.40 0.26 13.54
N ILE A 183 1.34 0.97 13.11
CA ILE A 183 0.26 0.40 12.28
C ILE A 183 0.79 -0.17 10.97
N ILE A 184 1.70 0.53 10.30
CA ILE A 184 2.32 0.10 9.04
C ILE A 184 3.23 -1.12 9.29
N CYS A 185 3.99 -1.15 10.38
CA CYS A 185 4.83 -2.31 10.69
C CYS A 185 3.97 -3.56 10.94
N TYR A 186 2.97 -3.44 11.82
CA TYR A 186 2.05 -4.54 12.13
C TYR A 186 1.25 -4.98 10.90
N GLY A 187 0.72 -4.03 10.12
CA GLY A 187 0.01 -4.31 8.88
C GLY A 187 0.85 -5.11 7.89
N GLY A 188 2.10 -4.69 7.68
CA GLY A 188 3.02 -5.36 6.75
C GLY A 188 3.35 -6.79 7.17
N VAL A 189 3.57 -7.01 8.47
CA VAL A 189 3.82 -8.34 9.04
C VAL A 189 2.60 -9.25 8.86
N VAL A 190 1.41 -8.77 9.20
CA VAL A 190 0.16 -9.55 9.07
C VAL A 190 -0.11 -9.90 7.61
N ILE A 191 0.02 -8.94 6.69
CA ILE A 191 -0.15 -9.18 5.26
C ILE A 191 0.84 -10.24 4.79
N THR A 192 2.13 -10.11 5.13
CA THR A 192 3.16 -11.09 4.76
C THR A 192 2.82 -12.49 5.26
N PHE A 193 2.44 -12.61 6.53
CA PHE A 193 2.12 -13.89 7.14
C PHE A 193 0.89 -14.55 6.50
N LEU A 194 -0.18 -13.76 6.26
CA LEU A 194 -1.37 -14.22 5.56
C LEU A 194 -1.06 -14.69 4.13
N MET A 195 -0.22 -13.96 3.40
CA MET A 195 0.17 -14.33 2.03
C MET A 195 1.02 -15.60 2.01
N VAL A 196 1.98 -15.73 2.93
CA VAL A 196 2.81 -16.95 3.05
C VAL A 196 1.93 -18.15 3.36
N ILE A 197 1.05 -18.06 4.36
CA ILE A 197 0.11 -19.14 4.69
C ILE A 197 -0.78 -19.48 3.50
N SER A 198 -1.35 -18.47 2.83
CA SER A 198 -2.25 -18.70 1.71
C SER A 198 -1.54 -19.30 0.50
N SER A 199 -0.28 -18.95 0.27
CA SER A 199 0.58 -19.58 -0.74
C SER A 199 0.90 -21.03 -0.39
N THR A 200 1.19 -21.31 0.88
CA THR A 200 1.44 -22.69 1.36
C THR A 200 0.19 -23.56 1.28
N LEU A 201 -0.99 -23.02 1.63
CA LEU A 201 -2.27 -23.75 1.56
C LEU A 201 -2.78 -24.00 0.14
N ARG A 202 -2.28 -23.24 -0.85
CA ARG A 202 -2.60 -23.41 -2.26
C ARG A 202 -1.69 -24.44 -2.96
N THR A 203 -0.58 -24.83 -2.32
CA THR A 203 0.35 -25.87 -2.81
C THR A 203 -0.05 -27.24 -2.26
#